data_AF-A0A0M3TBU7-F1
#
_entry.id   AF-A0A0M3TBU7-F1
#
_cell.length_a   1.000
_cell.length_b   1.000
_cell.length_c   1.000
_cell.angle_alpha   90.00
_cell.angle_beta   90.00
_cell.angle_gamma   90.00
#
_symmetry.space_group_name_H-M   'P 1'
#
loop_
_entity.id
_entity.type
_entity.pdbx_description
1 polymer ?
#
loop_
_entity_poly.entity_id
_entity_poly.type
_entity_poly.pdbx_seq_one_letter_code
_entity_poly.pdbx_strand_id
1 'polypeptide(L)'
;MDNYDHASDALHTSLRGAIEAVVLVVDSPISADDLADVVDSDADTVTQILHQWADELTAAQSGIDLREMPEGWRLYTRADYAPYVEKVLLEGARGTLSRQALETLAVVAYRQPVTRSQVSAVRGVNVDGVMRTLQARGLIVDNGRDPETGGMLFCTTSLFLEELGLTTLTALPDLAPLLPAVERIDEIDDEVRQTVEARRVKTTSSDSEPAAAGDPTKSAEPGQEDADTTAQ
;
A
#
# COMPACT_ATOMS: atom_id res chain seq x y z
N MET A 1 43.06 17.00 -16.89
CA MET A 1 42.21 18.08 -16.35
C MET A 1 40.79 17.53 -16.27
N ASP A 2 40.64 16.36 -15.64
CA ASP A 2 39.59 15.39 -16.02
C ASP A 2 38.65 15.04 -14.85
N ASN A 3 38.77 15.76 -13.73
CA ASN A 3 38.05 15.43 -12.49
C ASN A 3 36.69 16.14 -12.34
N TYR A 4 36.36 17.07 -13.25
CA TYR A 4 35.12 17.87 -13.18
C TYR A 4 33.95 17.20 -13.92
N ASP A 5 34.24 16.35 -14.90
CA ASP A 5 33.25 15.77 -15.82
C ASP A 5 32.49 14.59 -15.15
N HIS A 6 33.22 13.70 -14.46
CA HIS A 6 32.61 12.53 -13.80
C HIS A 6 31.73 12.86 -12.59
N ALA A 7 32.02 13.94 -11.86
CA ALA A 7 31.20 14.35 -10.72
C ALA A 7 29.85 14.91 -11.17
N SER A 8 29.85 15.69 -12.26
CA SER A 8 28.63 16.21 -12.88
C SER A 8 27.77 15.08 -13.44
N ASP A 9 28.39 14.10 -14.09
CA ASP A 9 27.71 12.96 -14.71
C ASP A 9 27.12 12.00 -13.66
N ALA A 10 27.83 11.78 -12.54
CA ALA A 10 27.33 10.99 -11.41
C ALA A 10 26.17 11.69 -10.67
N LEU A 11 26.24 13.01 -10.49
CA LEU A 11 25.13 13.80 -9.91
C LEU A 11 23.91 13.79 -10.83
N HIS A 12 24.11 13.96 -12.15
CA HIS A 12 23.03 13.84 -13.14
C HIS A 12 22.40 12.44 -13.13
N THR A 13 23.21 11.38 -13.04
CA THR A 13 22.70 10.00 -12.95
C THR A 13 21.91 9.77 -11.67
N SER A 14 22.37 10.32 -10.54
CA SER A 14 21.67 10.23 -9.26
C SER A 14 20.35 11.01 -9.28
N LEU A 15 20.34 12.22 -9.84
CA LEU A 15 19.16 13.07 -9.99
C LEU A 15 18.13 12.44 -10.93
N ARG A 16 18.61 11.90 -12.06
CA ARG A 16 17.81 11.12 -13.01
C ARG A 16 17.08 9.99 -12.33
N GLY A 17 17.78 9.18 -11.53
CA GLY A 17 17.20 8.08 -10.79
C GLY A 17 16.14 8.52 -9.77
N ALA A 18 16.34 9.67 -9.12
CA ALA A 18 15.35 10.24 -8.20
C ALA A 18 14.06 10.64 -8.95
N ILE A 19 14.20 11.35 -10.08
CA ILE A 19 13.07 11.75 -10.93
C ILE A 19 12.29 10.52 -11.42
N GLU A 20 12.98 9.47 -11.87
CA GLU A 20 12.33 8.21 -12.28
C GLU A 20 11.49 7.60 -11.16
N ALA A 21 12.06 7.53 -9.95
CA ALA A 21 11.38 6.93 -8.80
C ALA A 21 10.12 7.73 -8.41
N VAL A 22 10.20 9.06 -8.42
CA VAL A 22 9.05 9.94 -8.12
C VAL A 22 7.97 9.78 -9.19
N VAL A 23 8.32 9.90 -10.47
CA VAL A 23 7.35 9.79 -11.58
C VAL A 23 6.70 8.39 -11.63
N LEU A 24 7.40 7.35 -11.19
CA LEU A 24 6.86 5.99 -11.13
C LEU A 24 5.78 5.83 -10.04
N VAL A 25 5.90 6.52 -8.90
CA VAL A 25 5.02 6.30 -7.74
C VAL A 25 3.78 7.20 -7.74
N VAL A 26 3.82 8.33 -8.43
CA VAL A 26 2.70 9.28 -8.48
C VAL A 26 1.50 8.74 -9.28
N ASP A 27 0.30 8.94 -8.74
CA ASP A 27 -0.96 8.47 -9.33
C ASP A 27 -1.68 9.54 -10.18
N SER A 28 -1.16 10.76 -10.22
CA SER A 28 -1.56 11.89 -11.07
C SER A 28 -0.36 12.44 -11.86
N PRO A 29 -0.59 13.20 -12.96
CA PRO A 29 0.47 14.00 -13.56
C PRO A 29 1.13 14.92 -12.51
N ILE A 30 2.44 15.12 -12.64
CA ILE A 30 3.24 15.97 -11.74
C ILE A 30 3.94 17.05 -12.56
N SER A 31 3.87 18.31 -12.13
CA SER A 31 4.52 19.41 -12.84
C SER A 31 6.05 19.33 -12.70
N ALA A 32 6.78 19.96 -13.63
CA ALA A 32 8.24 20.03 -13.53
C ALA A 32 8.68 20.84 -12.30
N ASP A 33 7.93 21.87 -11.93
CA ASP A 33 8.18 22.69 -10.74
C ASP A 33 8.01 21.86 -9.46
N ASP A 34 6.91 21.11 -9.32
CA ASP A 34 6.69 20.24 -8.15
C ASP A 34 7.75 19.12 -8.05
N LEU A 35 8.16 18.58 -9.19
CA LEU A 35 9.25 17.60 -9.24
C LEU A 35 10.57 18.21 -8.78
N ALA A 36 10.88 19.43 -9.22
CA ALA A 36 12.09 20.17 -8.87
C ALA A 36 12.17 20.44 -7.36
N ASP A 37 11.05 20.83 -6.74
CA ASP A 37 10.94 20.98 -5.29
C ASP A 37 11.19 19.67 -4.55
N VAL A 38 10.72 18.52 -5.07
CA VAL A 38 10.89 17.21 -4.43
C VAL A 38 12.33 16.70 -4.51
N VAL A 39 13.04 16.98 -5.61
CA VAL A 39 14.41 16.49 -5.84
C VAL A 39 15.49 17.53 -5.52
N ASP A 40 15.10 18.65 -4.89
CA ASP A 40 15.97 19.77 -4.52
C ASP A 40 16.84 20.26 -5.71
N SER A 41 16.20 20.49 -6.87
CA SER A 41 16.86 20.93 -8.11
C SER A 41 16.10 22.09 -8.76
N ASP A 42 16.65 22.70 -9.82
CA ASP A 42 15.94 23.68 -10.63
C ASP A 42 15.01 23.03 -11.68
N ALA A 43 13.91 23.72 -11.99
CA ALA A 43 12.86 23.24 -12.90
C ALA A 43 13.35 23.08 -14.34
N ASP A 44 14.30 23.91 -14.81
CA ASP A 44 14.86 23.83 -16.15
C ASP A 44 15.68 22.54 -16.32
N THR A 45 16.55 22.21 -15.35
CA THR A 45 17.31 20.96 -15.31
C THR A 45 16.39 19.74 -15.25
N VAL A 46 15.35 19.77 -14.41
CA VAL A 46 14.36 18.68 -14.33
C VAL A 46 13.64 18.49 -15.66
N THR A 47 13.21 19.59 -16.29
CA THR A 47 12.54 19.56 -17.60
C THR A 47 13.44 18.97 -18.67
N GLN A 48 14.72 19.37 -18.70
CA GLN A 48 15.70 18.81 -19.62
C GLN A 48 15.88 17.30 -19.43
N ILE A 49 15.98 16.84 -18.17
CA ILE A 49 16.10 15.43 -17.82
C ILE A 49 14.84 14.64 -18.21
N LEU A 50 13.65 15.21 -18.06
CA LEU A 50 12.38 14.58 -18.46
C LEU A 50 12.28 14.43 -19.97
N HIS A 51 12.64 15.46 -20.75
CA HIS A 51 12.69 15.35 -22.21
C HIS A 51 13.71 14.32 -22.67
N GLN A 52 14.92 14.36 -22.11
CA GLN A 52 15.96 13.37 -22.43
C GLN A 52 15.46 11.95 -22.18
N TRP A 53 14.77 11.71 -21.06
CA TRP A 53 14.18 10.41 -20.76
C TRP A 53 13.12 9.97 -21.75
N ALA A 54 12.21 10.87 -22.12
CA ALA A 54 11.16 10.57 -23.08
C ALA A 54 11.78 10.16 -24.43
N ASP A 55 12.85 10.85 -24.84
CA ASP A 55 13.60 10.54 -26.05
C ASP A 55 14.33 9.19 -25.94
N GLU A 56 14.97 8.90 -24.82
CA GLU A 56 15.65 7.61 -24.55
C GLU A 56 14.66 6.44 -24.58
N LEU A 57 13.49 6.58 -23.95
CA LEU A 57 12.42 5.57 -24.00
C LEU A 57 11.93 5.33 -25.44
N THR A 58 11.88 6.39 -26.24
CA THR A 58 11.47 6.34 -27.65
C THR A 58 12.53 5.69 -28.52
N ALA A 59 13.80 6.06 -28.35
CA ALA A 59 14.93 5.47 -29.05
C ALA A 59 15.10 3.97 -28.73
N ALA A 60 14.84 3.58 -27.48
CA ALA A 60 14.86 2.19 -27.05
C ALA A 60 13.64 1.37 -27.52
N GLN A 61 12.67 1.99 -28.22
CA GLN A 61 11.38 1.39 -28.56
C GLN A 61 10.68 0.75 -27.35
N SER A 62 10.76 1.41 -26.18
CA SER A 62 10.16 0.93 -24.94
C SER A 62 8.64 0.87 -25.04
N GLY A 63 8.01 -0.11 -24.39
CA GLY A 63 6.55 -0.14 -24.23
C GLY A 63 6.00 0.96 -23.32
N ILE A 64 6.89 1.67 -22.61
CA ILE A 64 6.59 2.79 -21.73
C ILE A 64 6.82 4.10 -22.49
N ASP A 65 5.96 5.08 -22.21
CA ASP A 65 5.94 6.38 -22.85
C ASP A 65 5.80 7.47 -21.78
N LEU A 66 6.81 8.32 -21.64
CA LEU A 66 6.74 9.49 -20.78
C LEU A 66 6.14 10.65 -21.58
N ARG A 67 5.01 11.20 -21.14
CA ARG A 67 4.32 12.28 -21.84
C ARG A 67 4.21 13.53 -20.99
N GLU A 68 4.40 14.67 -21.65
CA GLU A 68 4.05 15.99 -21.16
C GLU A 68 2.59 16.29 -21.49
N MET A 69 1.83 16.68 -20.49
CA MET A 69 0.44 17.13 -20.58
C MET A 69 0.34 18.53 -19.96
N PRO A 70 -0.74 19.30 -20.20
CA PRO A 70 -0.93 20.59 -19.54
C PRO A 70 -0.91 20.52 -18.00
N GLU A 71 -1.26 19.36 -17.45
CA GLU A 71 -1.28 19.07 -16.01
C GLU A 71 0.09 18.62 -15.47
N GLY A 72 1.08 18.39 -16.34
CA GLY A 72 2.42 17.90 -15.99
C GLY A 72 2.81 16.61 -16.71
N TRP A 73 3.81 15.93 -16.14
CA TRP A 73 4.46 14.75 -16.70
C TRP A 73 3.90 13.46 -16.11
N ARG A 74 3.76 12.41 -16.94
CA ARG A 74 3.32 11.09 -16.49
C ARG A 74 3.77 9.97 -17.42
N LEU A 75 3.98 8.77 -16.86
CA LEU A 75 4.20 7.53 -17.60
C LEU A 75 2.89 6.91 -18.09
N TYR A 76 2.90 6.48 -19.35
CA TYR A 76 1.84 5.76 -20.02
C TYR A 76 2.38 4.50 -20.69
N THR A 77 1.50 3.60 -21.10
CA THR A 77 1.85 2.51 -22.02
C THR A 77 1.68 3.00 -23.46
N ARG A 78 2.59 2.63 -24.36
CA ARG A 78 2.44 2.91 -25.80
C ARG A 78 1.23 2.16 -26.36
N ALA A 79 0.53 2.82 -27.30
CA ALA A 79 -0.69 2.30 -27.89
C ALA A 79 -0.48 0.96 -28.64
N ASP A 80 0.69 0.76 -29.23
CA ASP A 80 1.05 -0.47 -29.94
C ASP A 80 1.00 -1.72 -29.04
N TYR A 81 1.15 -1.55 -27.73
CA TYR A 81 1.09 -2.63 -26.73
C TYR A 81 -0.25 -2.74 -26.01
N ALA A 82 -1.25 -1.93 -26.38
CA ALA A 82 -2.60 -2.00 -25.80
C ALA A 82 -3.19 -3.43 -25.79
N PRO A 83 -3.06 -4.25 -26.86
CA PRO A 83 -3.60 -5.61 -26.85
C PRO A 83 -3.00 -6.54 -25.78
N TYR A 84 -1.79 -6.26 -25.29
CA TYR A 84 -1.15 -7.04 -24.23
C TYR A 84 -1.59 -6.56 -22.84
N VAL A 85 -1.72 -5.24 -22.67
CA VAL A 85 -2.23 -4.62 -21.44
C VAL A 85 -3.67 -5.05 -21.21
N GLU A 86 -4.50 -5.06 -22.26
CA GLU A 86 -5.89 -5.53 -22.21
C GLU A 86 -5.97 -6.97 -21.70
N LYS A 87 -5.08 -7.88 -22.13
CA LYS A 87 -5.10 -9.27 -21.63
C LYS A 87 -4.89 -9.34 -20.12
N VAL A 88 -3.95 -8.56 -19.58
CA VAL A 88 -3.70 -8.52 -18.12
C VAL A 88 -4.90 -7.94 -17.38
N LEU A 89 -5.52 -6.88 -17.91
CA LEU A 89 -6.71 -6.28 -17.32
C LEU A 89 -7.93 -7.25 -17.38
N LEU A 90 -8.09 -7.97 -18.49
CA LEU A 90 -9.15 -8.97 -18.69
C LEU A 90 -8.90 -10.26 -17.90
N GLU A 91 -7.65 -10.69 -17.72
CA GLU A 91 -7.27 -11.82 -16.85
C GLU A 91 -7.40 -11.44 -15.37
N GLY A 92 -7.07 -10.20 -15.00
CA GLY A 92 -7.32 -9.65 -13.67
C GLY A 92 -8.81 -9.63 -13.30
N ALA A 93 -9.69 -9.49 -14.30
CA ALA A 93 -11.13 -9.64 -14.15
C ALA A 93 -11.58 -11.13 -14.04
N ARG A 94 -10.81 -12.08 -14.58
CA ARG A 94 -11.13 -13.53 -14.61
C ARG A 94 -10.41 -14.39 -13.56
N GLY A 95 -9.40 -13.88 -12.86
CA GLY A 95 -8.70 -14.64 -11.82
C GLY A 95 -9.65 -15.05 -10.70
N THR A 96 -9.49 -16.25 -10.14
CA THR A 96 -10.31 -16.69 -9.00
C THR A 96 -10.19 -15.68 -7.86
N LEU A 97 -11.32 -15.33 -7.23
CA LEU A 97 -11.30 -14.48 -6.06
C LEU A 97 -10.52 -15.20 -4.96
N SER A 98 -9.64 -14.48 -4.27
CA SER A 98 -8.98 -15.02 -3.07
C SER A 98 -10.05 -15.36 -2.02
N ARG A 99 -9.73 -16.27 -1.10
CA ARG A 99 -10.61 -16.60 0.02
C ARG A 99 -11.07 -15.35 0.78
N GLN A 100 -10.14 -14.42 1.03
CA GLN A 100 -10.45 -13.17 1.71
C GLN A 100 -11.44 -12.31 0.91
N ALA A 101 -11.32 -12.29 -0.42
CA ALA A 101 -12.25 -11.57 -1.29
C ALA A 101 -13.63 -12.22 -1.34
N LEU A 102 -13.71 -13.56 -1.38
CA LEU A 102 -14.96 -14.30 -1.29
C LEU A 102 -15.68 -14.06 0.05
N GLU A 103 -14.94 -14.08 1.16
CA GLU A 103 -15.49 -13.81 2.49
C GLU A 103 -16.02 -12.36 2.60
N THR A 104 -15.33 -11.38 2.01
CA THR A 104 -15.81 -9.98 1.99
C THR A 104 -17.03 -9.83 1.09
N LEU A 105 -17.02 -10.44 -0.09
CA LEU A 105 -18.14 -10.43 -1.03
C LEU A 105 -19.39 -11.06 -0.41
N ALA A 106 -19.24 -12.15 0.34
CA ALA A 106 -20.33 -12.76 1.08
C ALA A 106 -20.93 -11.79 2.12
N VAL A 107 -20.10 -11.08 2.90
CA VAL A 107 -20.59 -10.08 3.85
C VAL A 107 -21.43 -9.01 3.15
N VAL A 108 -20.97 -8.50 1.99
CA VAL A 108 -21.73 -7.52 1.21
C VAL A 108 -23.05 -8.12 0.71
N ALA A 109 -23.03 -9.31 0.11
CA ALA A 109 -24.21 -9.95 -0.46
C ALA A 109 -25.33 -10.20 0.57
N TYR A 110 -24.98 -10.60 1.80
CA TYR A 110 -25.97 -10.90 2.85
C TYR A 110 -26.41 -9.70 3.68
N ARG A 111 -25.62 -8.62 3.73
CA ARG A 111 -25.94 -7.44 4.55
C ARG A 111 -26.32 -6.19 3.76
N GLN A 112 -26.23 -6.23 2.44
CA GLN A 112 -26.49 -5.05 1.61
C GLN A 112 -27.85 -4.40 1.90
N PRO A 113 -27.95 -3.07 1.81
CA PRO A 113 -26.86 -2.12 1.52
C PRO A 113 -25.93 -1.90 2.74
N VAL A 114 -24.61 -1.92 2.52
CA VAL A 114 -23.59 -1.77 3.60
C VAL A 114 -22.53 -0.74 3.30
N THR A 115 -21.99 -0.10 4.34
CA THR A 115 -20.82 0.78 4.24
C THR A 115 -19.51 0.01 4.36
N ARG A 116 -18.42 0.60 3.84
CA ARG A 116 -17.07 0.03 3.97
C ARG A 116 -16.67 -0.22 5.43
N SER A 117 -17.01 0.70 6.32
CA SER A 117 -16.72 0.58 7.76
C SER A 117 -17.47 -0.58 8.42
N GLN A 118 -18.75 -0.79 8.05
CA GLN A 118 -19.53 -1.94 8.54
C GLN A 118 -18.93 -3.27 8.08
N VAL A 119 -18.49 -3.36 6.82
CA VAL A 119 -17.85 -4.57 6.29
C VAL A 119 -16.52 -4.85 7.01
N SER A 120 -15.70 -3.81 7.24
CA SER A 120 -14.45 -3.94 8.00
C SER A 120 -14.70 -4.41 9.43
N ALA A 121 -15.73 -3.87 10.10
CA ALA A 121 -16.10 -4.26 11.46
C ALA A 121 -16.52 -5.73 11.55
N VAL A 122 -17.28 -6.24 10.59
CA VAL A 122 -17.68 -7.67 10.53
C VAL A 122 -16.47 -8.58 10.26
N ARG A 123 -15.55 -8.13 9.39
CA ARG A 123 -14.37 -8.93 9.01
C ARG A 123 -13.23 -8.87 10.02
N GLY A 124 -13.21 -7.87 10.90
CA GLY A 124 -12.14 -7.64 11.87
C GLY A 124 -10.79 -7.26 11.27
N VAL A 125 -10.74 -6.93 9.98
CA VAL A 125 -9.52 -6.60 9.22
C VAL A 125 -9.77 -5.44 8.25
N ASN A 126 -8.71 -4.82 7.75
CA ASN A 126 -8.84 -3.83 6.68
C ASN A 126 -9.32 -4.52 5.38
N VAL A 127 -10.39 -3.99 4.78
CA VAL A 127 -11.02 -4.49 3.55
C VAL A 127 -10.86 -3.56 2.36
N ASP A 128 -10.15 -2.44 2.47
CA ASP A 128 -10.07 -1.39 1.43
C ASP A 128 -9.61 -1.93 0.07
N GLY A 129 -8.50 -2.66 0.05
CA GLY A 129 -7.96 -3.24 -1.19
C GLY A 129 -8.89 -4.29 -1.81
N VAL A 130 -9.58 -5.07 -0.98
CA VAL A 130 -10.55 -6.08 -1.42
C VAL A 130 -11.79 -5.41 -1.99
N MET A 131 -12.33 -4.38 -1.32
CA MET A 131 -13.49 -3.62 -1.79
C MET A 131 -13.21 -2.96 -3.15
N ARG A 132 -12.04 -2.35 -3.31
CA ARG A 132 -11.60 -1.78 -4.60
C ARG A 132 -11.54 -2.86 -5.68
N THR A 133 -11.01 -4.04 -5.35
CA THR A 133 -10.93 -5.17 -6.30
C THR A 133 -12.31 -5.68 -6.70
N LEU A 134 -13.24 -5.83 -5.74
CA LEU A 134 -14.61 -6.28 -6.00
C LEU A 134 -15.40 -5.27 -6.85
N GLN A 135 -15.22 -3.96 -6.62
CA GLN A 135 -15.79 -2.90 -7.45
C GLN A 135 -15.19 -2.90 -8.86
N ALA A 136 -13.86 -3.00 -8.99
CA ALA A 136 -13.17 -3.05 -10.28
C ALA A 136 -13.60 -4.26 -11.13
N ARG A 137 -13.95 -5.38 -10.47
CA ARG A 137 -14.51 -6.57 -11.11
C ARG A 137 -16.01 -6.49 -11.37
N GLY A 138 -16.66 -5.38 -11.01
CA GLY A 138 -18.08 -5.18 -11.20
C GLY A 138 -18.97 -6.11 -10.38
N LEU A 139 -18.45 -6.77 -9.34
CA LEU A 139 -19.24 -7.66 -8.47
C LEU A 139 -20.04 -6.86 -7.44
N ILE A 140 -19.57 -5.67 -7.07
CA ILE A 140 -20.27 -4.72 -6.20
C ILE A 140 -20.25 -3.31 -6.82
N VAL A 141 -21.22 -2.49 -6.46
CA VAL A 141 -21.40 -1.11 -6.95
C VAL A 141 -21.88 -0.19 -5.84
N ASP A 142 -21.67 1.11 -6.03
CA ASP A 142 -22.13 2.16 -5.13
C ASP A 142 -23.66 2.25 -5.15
N ASN A 143 -24.28 2.26 -3.97
CA ASN A 143 -25.72 2.33 -3.77
C ASN A 143 -26.11 3.57 -2.96
N GLY A 144 -25.51 4.72 -3.30
CA GLY A 144 -25.75 5.98 -2.63
C GLY A 144 -24.98 6.15 -1.32
N ARG A 145 -25.53 6.95 -0.41
CA ARG A 145 -24.93 7.27 0.88
C ARG A 145 -25.86 6.89 2.02
N ASP A 146 -25.25 6.41 3.09
CA ASP A 146 -25.91 6.12 4.34
C ASP A 146 -26.43 7.43 4.97
N PRO A 147 -27.73 7.51 5.33
CA PRO A 147 -28.33 8.76 5.79
C PRO A 147 -27.87 9.18 7.20
N GLU A 148 -27.36 8.25 8.01
CA GLU A 148 -26.94 8.53 9.39
C GLU A 148 -25.44 8.87 9.46
N THR A 149 -24.62 8.12 8.72
CA THR A 149 -23.16 8.21 8.76
C THR A 149 -22.57 8.99 7.59
N GLY A 150 -23.33 9.21 6.51
CA GLY A 150 -22.86 9.84 5.27
C GLY A 150 -21.90 8.97 4.44
N GLY A 151 -21.62 7.75 4.91
CA GLY A 151 -20.73 6.78 4.28
C GLY A 151 -21.29 6.23 2.98
N MET A 152 -20.43 5.87 2.03
CA MET A 152 -20.84 5.25 0.78
C MET A 152 -21.39 3.84 1.04
N LEU A 153 -22.57 3.55 0.50
CA LEU A 153 -23.21 2.24 0.57
C LEU A 153 -22.81 1.40 -0.65
N PHE A 154 -22.69 0.10 -0.46
CA PHE A 154 -22.37 -0.88 -1.50
C PHE A 154 -23.44 -1.97 -1.57
N CYS A 155 -23.73 -2.43 -2.78
CA CYS A 155 -24.56 -3.60 -3.07
C CYS A 155 -23.92 -4.46 -4.16
N THR A 156 -24.35 -5.72 -4.28
CA THR A 156 -23.95 -6.61 -5.37
C THR A 156 -24.65 -6.23 -6.68
N THR A 157 -24.00 -6.52 -7.80
CA THR A 157 -24.52 -6.25 -9.14
C THR A 157 -25.26 -7.46 -9.74
N SER A 158 -25.84 -7.29 -10.93
CA SER A 158 -26.35 -8.41 -11.74
C SER A 158 -25.23 -9.39 -12.13
N LEU A 159 -24.01 -8.90 -12.37
CA LEU A 159 -22.86 -9.75 -12.70
C LEU A 159 -22.55 -10.75 -11.57
N PHE A 160 -22.68 -10.33 -10.31
CA PHE A 160 -22.56 -11.25 -9.17
C PHE A 160 -23.57 -12.41 -9.24
N LEU A 161 -24.83 -12.13 -9.60
CA LEU A 161 -25.88 -13.15 -9.72
C LEU A 161 -25.60 -14.10 -10.88
N GLU A 162 -25.15 -13.56 -12.02
CA GLU A 162 -24.76 -14.33 -13.21
C GLU A 162 -23.62 -15.31 -12.89
N GLU A 163 -22.57 -14.83 -12.21
CA GLU A 163 -21.42 -15.66 -11.80
C GLU A 163 -21.81 -16.73 -10.76
N LEU A 164 -22.82 -16.47 -9.92
CA LEU A 164 -23.37 -17.45 -8.97
C LEU A 164 -24.40 -18.40 -9.58
N GLY A 165 -24.79 -18.18 -10.84
CA GLY A 165 -25.86 -18.94 -11.51
C GLY A 165 -27.25 -18.72 -10.90
N LEU A 166 -27.48 -17.57 -10.26
CA LEU A 166 -28.73 -17.21 -9.60
C LEU A 166 -29.50 -16.16 -10.40
N THR A 167 -30.83 -16.21 -10.32
CA THR A 167 -31.70 -15.21 -10.96
C THR A 167 -32.06 -14.05 -10.04
N THR A 168 -31.98 -14.25 -8.72
CA THR A 168 -32.36 -13.26 -7.70
C THR A 168 -31.53 -13.44 -6.42
N LEU A 169 -31.39 -12.36 -5.65
CA LEU A 169 -30.72 -12.40 -4.34
C LEU A 169 -31.46 -13.24 -3.31
N THR A 170 -32.77 -13.39 -3.43
CA THR A 170 -33.58 -14.27 -2.57
C THR A 170 -33.27 -15.75 -2.75
N ALA A 171 -32.55 -16.12 -3.81
CA ALA A 171 -32.06 -17.48 -4.03
C ALA A 171 -30.72 -17.76 -3.33
N LEU A 172 -30.15 -16.78 -2.63
CA LEU A 172 -28.96 -17.02 -1.80
C LEU A 172 -29.32 -18.00 -0.66
N PRO A 173 -28.46 -18.99 -0.38
CA PRO A 173 -28.68 -19.92 0.73
C PRO A 173 -28.85 -19.18 2.06
N ASP A 174 -29.69 -19.69 2.95
CA ASP A 174 -29.73 -19.17 4.32
C ASP A 174 -28.36 -19.43 5.00
N LEU A 175 -27.91 -18.49 5.82
CA LEU A 175 -26.68 -18.62 6.61
C LEU A 175 -26.85 -19.67 7.72
N ALA A 176 -28.07 -19.86 8.24
CA ALA A 176 -28.33 -20.73 9.40
C ALA A 176 -27.94 -22.21 9.20
N PRO A 177 -28.18 -22.86 8.03
CA PRO A 177 -27.79 -24.25 7.80
C PRO A 177 -26.32 -24.45 7.39
N LEU A 178 -25.62 -23.37 7.01
CA LEU A 178 -24.25 -23.42 6.47
C LEU A 178 -23.17 -23.06 7.51
N LEU A 179 -23.58 -22.55 8.67
CA LEU A 179 -22.68 -22.44 9.81
C LEU A 179 -22.48 -23.83 10.39
N PRO A 180 -21.23 -24.32 10.56
CA PRO A 180 -21.01 -25.52 11.36
C PRO A 180 -21.66 -25.28 12.72
N ALA A 181 -22.43 -26.25 13.21
CA ALA A 181 -23.00 -26.20 14.54
C ALA A 181 -21.88 -25.83 15.51
N VAL A 182 -21.95 -24.63 16.07
CA VAL A 182 -20.94 -24.10 16.98
C VAL A 182 -21.14 -24.82 18.31
N GLU A 183 -20.71 -26.07 18.36
CA GLU A 183 -20.38 -26.74 19.60
C GLU A 183 -18.84 -26.83 19.62
N ARG A 184 -18.25 -26.11 20.60
CA ARG A 184 -16.83 -26.10 20.99
C ARG A 184 -15.90 -25.16 20.22
N ILE A 185 -16.16 -23.86 20.29
CA ILE A 185 -15.08 -22.85 20.24
C ILE A 185 -14.34 -22.82 21.60
N ASP A 186 -14.97 -23.28 22.69
CA ASP A 186 -14.39 -23.24 24.04
C ASP A 186 -13.17 -24.17 24.23
N GLU A 187 -12.99 -25.21 23.41
CA GLU A 187 -11.85 -26.13 23.56
C GLU A 187 -10.55 -25.62 22.89
N ILE A 188 -10.65 -24.74 21.89
CA ILE A 188 -9.47 -24.21 21.18
C ILE A 188 -8.77 -23.15 22.05
N ASP A 189 -9.53 -22.37 22.82
CA ASP A 189 -8.98 -21.36 23.73
C ASP A 189 -8.14 -21.99 24.87
N ASP A 190 -8.52 -23.17 25.36
CA ASP A 190 -7.79 -23.87 26.42
C ASP A 190 -6.48 -24.52 25.92
N GLU A 191 -6.43 -25.06 24.70
CA GLU A 191 -5.19 -25.58 24.10
C GLU A 191 -4.20 -24.46 23.76
N VAL A 192 -4.68 -23.32 23.27
CA VAL A 192 -3.86 -22.15 22.97
C VAL A 192 -3.31 -21.53 24.26
N ARG A 193 -4.11 -21.46 25.33
CA ARG A 193 -3.66 -21.00 26.66
C ARG A 193 -2.55 -21.88 27.24
N GLN A 194 -2.73 -23.20 27.22
CA GLN A 194 -1.73 -24.14 27.77
C GLN A 194 -0.41 -24.09 27.00
N THR A 195 -0.47 -23.88 25.68
CA THR A 195 0.74 -23.75 24.83
C THR A 195 1.52 -22.47 25.12
N VAL A 196 0.83 -21.36 25.43
CA VAL A 196 1.45 -20.07 25.78
C VAL A 196 2.04 -20.10 27.19
N GLU A 197 1.39 -20.75 28.15
CA GLU A 197 1.91 -20.88 29.53
C GLU A 197 3.14 -21.79 29.62
N ALA A 198 3.14 -22.94 28.92
CA ALA A 198 4.29 -23.84 28.89
C ALA A 198 5.55 -23.21 28.28
N ARG A 199 5.37 -22.24 27.37
CA ARG A 199 6.46 -21.50 26.73
C ARG A 199 7.01 -20.38 27.61
N ARG A 200 6.19 -19.84 28.52
CA ARG A 200 6.57 -18.76 29.45
C ARG A 200 7.43 -19.25 30.62
N VAL A 201 7.25 -20.49 31.07
CA VAL A 201 8.05 -21.09 32.16
C VAL A 201 9.48 -21.48 31.73
N LYS A 202 9.71 -21.76 30.44
CA LYS A 202 11.03 -22.16 29.92
C LYS A 202 12.05 -21.03 29.77
N THR A 203 11.64 -19.76 29.81
CA THR A 203 12.53 -18.61 29.58
C THR A 203 13.07 -17.99 30.88
N THR A 204 12.55 -18.35 32.06
CA THR A 204 12.94 -17.71 33.34
C THR A 204 13.88 -18.55 34.21
N SER A 205 14.48 -19.63 33.70
CA SER A 205 15.37 -20.52 34.47
C SER A 205 16.64 -20.92 33.71
N SER A 206 17.53 -19.96 33.50
CA SER A 206 18.97 -20.03 33.17
C SER A 206 19.35 -18.57 32.83
N ASP A 207 20.14 -17.81 33.58
CA ASP A 207 21.26 -18.12 34.44
C ASP A 207 21.28 -17.23 35.70
N SER A 208 21.78 -17.78 36.79
CA SER A 208 22.31 -17.02 37.92
C SER A 208 23.63 -17.66 38.31
N GLU A 209 24.74 -16.94 38.20
CA GLU A 209 25.70 -16.83 39.31
C GLU A 209 26.65 -15.61 39.13
N PRO A 210 27.11 -15.00 40.25
CA PRO A 210 27.69 -13.66 40.28
C PRO A 210 29.22 -13.66 40.41
N ALA A 211 29.86 -12.53 40.07
CA ALA A 211 31.24 -12.24 40.48
C ALA A 211 31.41 -10.76 40.83
N ALA A 212 32.16 -10.54 41.90
CA ALA A 212 32.13 -9.37 42.76
C ALA A 212 33.17 -8.27 42.41
N ALA A 213 32.82 -7.05 42.84
CA ALA A 213 33.62 -6.01 43.47
C ALA A 213 34.99 -5.56 42.88
N GLY A 214 35.05 -4.26 42.55
CA GLY A 214 36.28 -3.47 42.42
C GLY A 214 35.97 -1.97 42.55
N ASP A 215 36.60 -1.35 43.56
CA ASP A 215 36.42 -0.03 44.18
C ASP A 215 36.68 1.21 43.26
N PRO A 216 36.22 2.44 43.63
CA PRO A 216 36.33 3.65 42.80
C PRO A 216 37.55 4.51 43.18
N THR A 217 38.24 5.12 42.21
CA THR A 217 39.17 6.24 42.47
C THR A 217 39.34 7.16 41.24
N LYS A 218 38.70 8.34 41.34
CA LYS A 218 39.24 9.71 41.23
C LYS A 218 40.04 10.21 39.99
N SER A 219 39.68 11.45 39.59
CA SER A 219 40.45 12.46 38.82
C SER A 219 40.42 12.28 37.30
N ALA A 220 40.26 13.28 36.42
CA ALA A 220 40.26 14.74 36.51
C ALA A 220 39.61 15.35 35.26
N GLU A 221 38.96 16.51 35.41
CA GLU A 221 38.78 17.57 34.39
C GLU A 221 40.15 18.20 34.05
N PRO A 222 40.37 18.82 32.86
CA PRO A 222 39.87 20.20 32.61
C PRO A 222 39.62 20.62 31.14
N GLY A 223 38.93 21.76 30.98
CA GLY A 223 38.95 22.60 29.77
C GLY A 223 37.66 23.38 29.58
N GLN A 224 37.44 24.47 30.34
CA GLN A 224 37.60 25.87 29.90
C GLN A 224 36.65 26.30 28.77
N GLU A 225 35.65 27.12 29.14
CA GLU A 225 34.97 28.03 28.23
C GLU A 225 34.93 29.41 28.92
N ASP A 226 35.73 30.33 28.37
CA ASP A 226 35.85 31.71 28.82
C ASP A 226 34.68 32.56 28.30
N ALA A 227 34.16 33.34 29.24
CA ALA A 227 33.46 34.62 29.16
C ALA A 227 33.24 35.29 27.78
N ASP A 228 32.04 35.84 27.57
CA ASP A 228 31.87 37.30 27.54
C ASP A 228 30.38 37.70 27.62
N THR A 229 30.05 38.64 28.52
CA THR A 229 29.11 39.76 28.29
C THR A 229 29.13 40.64 29.53
N THR A 230 29.97 41.67 29.44
CA THR A 230 30.02 42.82 30.34
C THR A 230 28.77 43.69 30.19
N ALA A 231 28.23 44.08 31.34
CA ALA A 231 27.25 45.14 31.49
C ALA A 231 27.91 46.52 31.40
N GLN A 232 27.22 47.45 30.73
CA GLN A 232 27.07 48.85 31.15
C GLN A 232 25.71 49.37 30.69
#